data_AF-A0AAW0U011-F1
#
_entry.id   AF-A0AAW0U011-F1
#
_cell.length_a   1.000
_cell.length_b   1.000
_cell.length_c   1.000
_cell.angle_alpha   90.00
_cell.angle_beta   90.00
_cell.angle_gamma   90.00
#
_symmetry.space_group_name_H-M   'P 1'
#
loop_
_entity.id
_entity.type
_entity.pdbx_description
1 polymer ?
#
loop_
_entity_poly.entity_id
_entity_poly.type
_entity_poly.pdbx_seq_one_letter_code
_entity_poly.pdbx_strand_id
1 'polypeptide(L)'
;MIDNKGLFSEILFNVFTNVQSVDARVVSSSPQHSGEVRRAALSSYLSTLHVLYPSYHKCLVTRCTNKVVLLLQMTNKEVVPSVQVYGRKKTATAVAHCKRGHGLIKVNGRPLEYIEPRTLQFKLMEPVLLLGKERFSNVSIRVRVKGGGHTSQVYAIRQAISKSLVAYYQKFVDEASKKEIKNILINYDRSLLVADPRRCEPKKFGGPGARARYQKSYR
;
A
#
# COMPACT_ATOMS: atom_id res chain seq x y z
N MET A 1 33.79 -40.86 -29.14
CA MET A 1 32.39 -41.23 -29.42
C MET A 1 31.51 -40.55 -28.39
N ILE A 2 30.94 -39.42 -28.81
CA ILE A 2 29.80 -38.64 -28.28
C ILE A 2 29.80 -38.33 -26.76
N ASP A 3 30.22 -37.09 -26.46
CA ASP A 3 30.23 -36.46 -25.14
C ASP A 3 28.81 -36.12 -24.65
N ASN A 4 28.29 -36.93 -23.71
CA ASN A 4 26.99 -36.74 -23.06
C ASN A 4 26.90 -35.54 -22.08
N LYS A 5 27.81 -34.58 -22.17
CA LYS A 5 27.78 -33.36 -21.33
C LYS A 5 26.91 -32.24 -21.92
N GLY A 6 26.56 -32.31 -23.21
CA GLY A 6 25.68 -31.33 -23.86
C GLY A 6 24.18 -31.56 -23.66
N LEU A 7 23.75 -32.80 -23.42
CA LEU A 7 22.33 -33.15 -23.26
C LEU A 7 21.73 -32.74 -21.90
N PHE A 8 22.56 -32.59 -20.86
CA PHE A 8 22.09 -32.19 -19.52
C PHE A 8 21.84 -30.68 -19.39
N SER A 9 22.57 -29.85 -20.15
CA SER A 9 22.37 -28.39 -20.17
C SER A 9 21.17 -27.97 -21.01
N GLU A 10 20.83 -28.70 -22.08
CA GLU A 10 19.70 -28.36 -22.94
C GLU A 10 18.34 -28.72 -22.32
N ILE A 11 18.27 -29.81 -21.53
CA ILE A 11 17.05 -30.20 -20.83
C ILE A 11 16.71 -29.21 -19.70
N LEU A 12 17.71 -28.69 -18.99
CA LEU A 12 17.50 -27.66 -17.96
C LEU A 12 17.11 -26.29 -18.57
N PHE A 13 17.57 -25.98 -19.78
CA PHE A 13 17.22 -24.73 -20.47
C PHE A 13 15.78 -24.77 -21.04
N ASN A 14 15.33 -25.92 -21.57
CA ASN A 14 13.98 -26.07 -22.12
C ASN A 14 12.86 -26.19 -21.07
N VAL A 15 13.18 -26.59 -19.84
CA VAL A 15 12.21 -26.56 -18.72
C VAL A 15 12.03 -25.14 -18.19
N PHE A 16 13.06 -24.29 -18.28
CA PHE A 16 12.98 -22.90 -17.79
C PHE A 16 12.20 -21.98 -18.73
N THR A 17 12.21 -22.23 -20.05
CA THR A 17 11.51 -21.41 -21.05
C THR A 17 10.03 -21.78 -21.20
N ASN A 18 9.63 -23.04 -20.96
CA ASN A 18 8.22 -23.45 -21.05
C ASN A 18 7.36 -23.03 -19.84
N VAL A 19 7.98 -22.58 -18.75
CA VAL A 19 7.25 -22.00 -17.61
C VAL A 19 6.87 -20.53 -17.87
N GLN A 20 7.52 -19.84 -18.83
CA GLN A 20 7.20 -18.45 -19.17
C GLN A 20 6.11 -18.29 -20.25
N SER A 21 5.75 -19.36 -20.99
CA SER A 21 4.79 -19.29 -22.10
C SER A 21 3.33 -19.54 -21.70
N VAL A 22 3.05 -20.07 -20.50
CA VAL A 22 1.68 -20.38 -20.04
C VAL A 22 1.03 -19.19 -19.30
N ASP A 23 1.81 -18.18 -18.89
CA ASP A 23 1.33 -17.04 -18.09
C ASP A 23 0.71 -15.88 -18.90
N ALA A 24 0.53 -16.01 -20.22
CA ALA A 24 0.06 -14.91 -21.08
C ALA A 24 -1.46 -14.87 -21.39
N ARG A 25 -2.30 -15.78 -20.86
CA ARG A 25 -3.74 -15.83 -21.23
C ARG A 25 -4.74 -16.13 -20.10
N VAL A 26 -4.50 -15.73 -18.85
CA VAL A 26 -5.60 -15.67 -17.85
C VAL A 26 -5.38 -14.51 -16.88
N VAL A 27 -5.78 -13.30 -17.27
CA VAL A 27 -5.98 -12.18 -16.35
C VAL A 27 -7.43 -12.22 -15.91
N SER A 28 -7.73 -12.90 -14.79
CA SER A 28 -8.84 -12.60 -13.87
C SER A 28 -9.09 -13.75 -12.89
N SER A 29 -8.32 -13.86 -11.80
CA SER A 29 -8.81 -14.43 -10.53
C SER A 29 -7.79 -14.31 -9.41
N SER A 30 -8.32 -13.90 -8.26
CA SER A 30 -7.85 -13.98 -6.87
C SER A 30 -6.42 -14.51 -6.58
N PRO A 31 -5.62 -13.80 -5.74
CA PRO A 31 -4.25 -14.19 -5.39
C PRO A 31 -4.12 -15.44 -4.51
N GLN A 32 -5.24 -16.08 -4.15
CA GLN A 32 -5.26 -17.24 -3.25
C GLN A 32 -4.94 -18.58 -3.94
N HIS A 33 -4.99 -18.64 -5.28
CA HIS A 33 -4.81 -19.91 -6.02
C HIS A 33 -3.36 -20.20 -6.45
N SER A 34 -2.43 -19.25 -6.30
CA SER A 34 -1.05 -19.39 -6.80
C SER A 34 -0.13 -20.23 -5.91
N GLY A 35 -0.48 -20.43 -4.63
CA GLY A 35 0.35 -21.14 -3.65
C GLY A 35 0.18 -22.67 -3.67
N GLU A 36 -1.04 -23.16 -3.95
CA GLU A 36 -1.35 -24.60 -3.99
C GLU A 36 -0.79 -25.27 -5.24
N VAL A 37 -0.92 -24.62 -6.40
CA VAL A 37 -0.41 -25.14 -7.69
C VAL A 37 1.11 -25.34 -7.64
N ARG A 38 1.84 -24.45 -6.96
CA ARG A 38 3.30 -24.55 -6.77
C ARG A 38 3.71 -25.70 -5.85
N ARG A 39 2.92 -26.00 -4.81
CA ARG A 39 3.15 -27.17 -3.93
C ARG A 39 2.86 -28.48 -4.64
N ALA A 40 1.78 -28.53 -5.44
CA ALA A 40 1.42 -29.71 -6.22
C ALA A 40 2.47 -30.05 -7.28
N ALA A 41 3.01 -29.04 -7.98
CA ALA A 41 4.07 -29.23 -8.96
C ALA A 41 5.36 -29.78 -8.31
N LEU A 42 5.80 -29.22 -7.18
CA LEU A 42 7.00 -29.71 -6.49
C LEU A 42 6.84 -31.16 -5.96
N SER A 43 5.62 -31.55 -5.57
CA SER A 43 5.31 -32.91 -5.14
C SER A 43 5.37 -33.93 -6.29
N SER A 44 4.99 -33.55 -7.51
CA SER A 44 5.03 -34.46 -8.68
C SER A 44 6.44 -34.60 -9.27
N TYR A 45 7.31 -33.60 -9.12
CA TYR A 45 8.73 -33.70 -9.49
C TYR A 45 9.53 -34.59 -8.53
N LEU A 46 9.20 -34.61 -7.24
CA LEU A 46 9.86 -35.47 -6.25
C LEU A 46 9.49 -36.95 -6.41
N SER A 47 8.27 -37.26 -6.86
CA SER A 47 7.84 -38.64 -7.12
C SER A 47 8.45 -39.22 -8.40
N THR A 48 8.66 -38.41 -9.44
CA THR A 48 9.29 -38.83 -10.70
C THR A 48 10.79 -39.06 -10.57
N LEU A 49 11.49 -38.28 -9.74
CA LEU A 49 12.91 -38.50 -9.45
C LEU A 49 13.19 -39.80 -8.68
N HIS A 50 12.22 -40.28 -7.89
CA HIS A 50 12.31 -41.54 -7.16
C HIS A 50 12.24 -42.78 -8.08
N VAL A 51 11.66 -42.64 -9.28
CA VAL A 51 11.48 -43.75 -10.24
C VAL A 51 12.67 -43.89 -11.20
N LEU A 52 13.44 -42.82 -11.44
CA LEU A 52 14.51 -42.83 -12.45
C LEU A 52 15.92 -43.19 -11.94
N TYR A 53 16.18 -43.19 -10.63
CA TYR A 53 17.50 -43.52 -10.06
C TYR A 53 17.42 -44.29 -8.72
N PRO A 54 17.19 -45.62 -8.73
CA PRO A 54 17.14 -46.41 -7.50
C PRO A 54 18.51 -46.66 -6.82
N SER A 55 19.63 -46.21 -7.41
CA SER A 55 20.99 -46.61 -6.98
C SER A 55 21.82 -45.55 -6.26
N TYR A 56 21.25 -44.44 -5.80
CA TYR A 56 21.97 -43.47 -4.96
C TYR A 56 21.24 -43.20 -3.62
N HIS A 57 20.80 -44.28 -2.96
CA HIS A 57 20.05 -44.18 -1.70
C HIS A 57 20.92 -44.15 -0.42
N LYS A 58 22.26 -44.02 -0.53
CA LYS A 58 23.13 -43.90 0.66
C LYS A 58 24.34 -43.01 0.41
N CYS A 59 24.16 -41.70 0.22
CA CYS A 59 25.24 -40.74 0.47
C CYS A 59 24.85 -39.25 0.50
N LEU A 60 23.62 -38.85 0.84
CA LEU A 60 23.36 -37.40 1.02
C LEU A 60 22.12 -37.03 1.87
N VAL A 61 21.60 -37.94 2.71
CA VAL A 61 20.37 -37.69 3.49
C VAL A 61 20.63 -37.23 4.94
N THR A 62 21.89 -37.20 5.42
CA THR A 62 22.18 -36.88 6.83
C THR A 62 23.01 -35.61 7.09
N ARG A 63 23.14 -34.69 6.13
CA ARG A 63 23.71 -33.35 6.39
C ARG A 63 22.96 -32.14 5.82
N CYS A 64 21.86 -32.32 5.09
CA CYS A 64 21.18 -31.21 4.41
C CYS A 64 19.70 -31.01 4.79
N THR A 65 19.19 -31.62 5.87
CA THR A 65 17.77 -31.47 6.25
C THR A 65 17.51 -30.37 7.28
N ASN A 66 18.50 -29.92 8.06
CA ASN A 66 18.27 -28.81 9.02
C ASN A 66 18.41 -27.41 8.41
N LYS A 67 19.14 -27.24 7.30
CA LYS A 67 19.32 -25.92 6.65
C LYS A 67 18.20 -25.55 5.68
N VAL A 68 17.55 -26.54 5.06
CA VAL A 68 16.45 -26.31 4.09
C VAL A 68 15.12 -26.05 4.81
N VAL A 69 14.88 -26.67 5.96
CA VAL A 69 13.67 -26.43 6.77
C VAL A 69 13.68 -25.02 7.39
N LEU A 70 14.86 -24.48 7.74
CA LEU A 70 15.00 -23.10 8.25
C LEU A 70 14.87 -22.02 7.16
N LEU A 71 15.23 -22.31 5.90
CA LEU A 71 15.10 -21.34 4.81
C LEU A 71 13.65 -21.16 4.33
N LEU A 72 12.80 -22.19 4.48
CA LEU A 72 11.38 -22.16 4.11
C LEU A 72 10.49 -21.47 5.16
N GLN A 73 11.02 -21.13 6.34
CA GLN A 73 10.28 -20.39 7.38
C GLN A 73 10.35 -18.87 7.23
N MET A 74 11.18 -18.33 6.34
CA MET A 74 11.39 -16.87 6.21
C MET A 74 10.50 -16.18 5.16
N THR A 75 9.65 -16.90 4.42
CA THR A 75 8.88 -16.35 3.29
C THR A 75 7.36 -16.38 3.43
N ASN A 76 6.83 -16.78 4.58
CA ASN A 76 5.40 -16.60 4.88
C ASN A 76 5.19 -15.28 5.62
N LYS A 77 5.44 -14.15 4.94
CA LYS A 77 4.94 -12.87 5.44
C LYS A 77 3.44 -12.87 5.23
N GLU A 78 2.67 -13.09 6.30
CA GLU A 78 1.22 -12.93 6.26
C GLU A 78 0.87 -11.54 5.70
N VAL A 79 0.11 -11.51 4.60
CA VAL A 79 -0.23 -10.26 3.92
C VAL A 79 -1.34 -9.59 4.73
N VAL A 80 -0.94 -8.71 5.66
CA VAL A 80 -1.90 -7.91 6.43
C VAL A 80 -2.68 -6.99 5.48
N PRO A 81 -4.02 -6.99 5.53
CA PRO A 81 -4.84 -6.13 4.68
C PRO A 81 -4.45 -4.67 4.91
N SER A 82 -4.02 -4.02 3.84
CA SER A 82 -3.50 -2.66 3.90
C SER A 82 -3.97 -1.81 2.72
N VAL A 83 -4.15 -0.52 2.99
CA VAL A 83 -4.57 0.47 2.00
C VAL A 83 -3.67 1.69 2.10
N GLN A 84 -3.24 2.20 0.95
CA GLN A 84 -2.49 3.44 0.87
C GLN A 84 -3.36 4.52 0.21
N VAL A 85 -3.44 5.68 0.84
CA VAL A 85 -4.20 6.83 0.33
C VAL A 85 -3.42 8.11 0.54
N TYR A 86 -3.75 9.15 -0.23
CA TYR A 86 -3.11 10.46 -0.13
C TYR A 86 -4.11 11.60 0.09
N GLY A 87 -3.68 12.58 0.89
CA GLY A 87 -4.27 13.90 1.05
C GLY A 87 -3.32 14.97 0.55
N ARG A 88 -3.85 16.02 -0.08
CA ARG A 88 -3.03 17.11 -0.62
C ARG A 88 -3.70 18.45 -0.36
N LYS A 89 -2.91 19.41 0.13
CA LYS A 89 -3.34 20.81 0.28
C LYS A 89 -2.15 21.71 -0.01
N LYS A 90 -2.31 22.61 -0.99
CA LYS A 90 -1.20 23.39 -1.53
C LYS A 90 -0.01 22.45 -1.80
N THR A 91 1.19 22.80 -1.36
CA THR A 91 2.41 22.00 -1.53
C THR A 91 2.56 20.86 -0.51
N ALA A 92 1.69 20.77 0.49
CA ALA A 92 1.73 19.71 1.49
C ALA A 92 1.12 18.42 0.96
N THR A 93 1.83 17.31 1.17
CA THR A 93 1.41 15.96 0.80
C THR A 93 1.40 15.07 2.04
N ALA A 94 0.28 14.40 2.28
CA ALA A 94 0.10 13.44 3.36
C ALA A 94 -0.23 12.07 2.77
N VAL A 95 0.56 11.05 3.11
CA VAL A 95 0.36 9.67 2.69
C VAL A 95 -0.06 8.88 3.93
N ALA A 96 -1.26 8.30 3.90
CA ALA A 96 -1.80 7.46 4.96
C ALA A 96 -1.69 5.99 4.55
N HIS A 97 -1.13 5.19 5.44
CA HIS A 97 -1.16 3.73 5.38
C HIS A 97 -2.12 3.23 6.44
N CYS A 98 -3.24 2.65 6.01
CA CYS A 98 -4.17 1.94 6.86
C CYS A 98 -3.86 0.47 6.86
N LYS A 99 -3.86 -0.12 8.05
CA LYS A 99 -3.75 -1.55 8.29
C LYS A 99 -4.82 -1.95 9.27
N ARG A 100 -5.24 -3.22 9.27
CA ARG A 100 -6.02 -3.78 10.38
C ARG A 100 -5.23 -3.64 11.68
N GLY A 101 -5.85 -3.12 12.75
CA GLY A 101 -5.16 -2.83 14.02
C GLY A 101 -6.08 -2.25 15.09
N HIS A 102 -5.50 -1.62 16.12
CA HIS A 102 -6.20 -1.23 17.36
C HIS A 102 -6.52 0.28 17.45
N GLY A 103 -6.90 0.95 16.37
CA GLY A 103 -7.25 2.39 16.43
C GLY A 103 -6.11 3.37 16.66
N LEU A 104 -4.85 2.91 16.58
CA LEU A 104 -3.69 3.78 16.73
C LEU A 104 -3.48 4.64 15.48
N ILE A 105 -3.58 5.96 15.64
CA ILE A 105 -3.32 6.93 14.58
C ILE A 105 -2.05 7.73 14.90
N LYS A 106 -1.05 7.62 14.02
CA LYS A 106 0.27 8.29 14.18
C LYS A 106 0.61 9.12 12.95
N VAL A 107 1.12 10.33 13.16
CA VAL A 107 1.63 11.22 12.12
C VAL A 107 3.13 11.40 12.31
N ASN A 108 3.92 11.06 11.28
CA ASN A 108 5.38 11.11 11.31
C ASN A 108 6.05 10.37 12.48
N GLY A 109 5.36 9.40 13.10
CA GLY A 109 5.84 8.63 14.24
C GLY A 109 5.37 9.15 15.60
N ARG A 110 4.74 10.32 15.66
CA ARG A 110 4.12 10.90 16.86
C ARG A 110 2.60 10.65 16.83
N PRO A 111 1.90 10.52 17.97
CA PRO A 111 0.44 10.48 17.99
C PRO A 111 -0.16 11.85 17.63
N LEU A 112 -1.46 11.88 17.31
CA LEU A 112 -2.17 13.07 16.83
C LEU A 112 -2.12 14.29 17.76
N GLU A 113 -2.13 14.04 19.07
CA GLU A 113 -2.22 15.07 20.11
C GLU A 113 -0.97 15.97 20.18
N TYR A 114 0.18 15.47 19.74
CA TYR A 114 1.44 16.23 19.78
C TYR A 114 1.76 16.96 18.47
N ILE A 115 0.76 17.15 17.59
CA ILE A 115 0.96 17.89 16.34
C ILE A 115 0.80 19.38 16.61
N GLU A 116 1.81 20.16 16.26
CA GLU A 116 1.76 21.62 16.34
C GLU A 116 1.19 22.22 15.05
N PRO A 117 0.48 23.36 15.11
CA PRO A 117 0.08 24.14 16.29
C PRO A 117 -1.19 23.60 16.97
N ARG A 118 -1.30 23.82 18.29
CA ARG A 118 -2.40 23.30 19.14
C ARG A 118 -3.79 23.72 18.67
N THR A 119 -3.94 24.94 18.18
CA THR A 119 -5.22 25.48 17.67
C THR A 119 -5.81 24.65 16.53
N LEU A 120 -4.94 24.04 15.70
CA LEU A 120 -5.37 23.26 14.53
C LEU A 120 -5.56 21.78 14.84
N GLN A 121 -5.27 21.31 16.06
CA GLN A 121 -5.44 19.91 16.44
C GLN A 121 -6.89 19.46 16.36
N PHE A 122 -7.84 20.33 16.72
CA PHE A 122 -9.26 20.03 16.60
C PHE A 122 -9.66 19.65 15.18
N LYS A 123 -9.09 20.33 14.16
CA LYS A 123 -9.33 20.03 12.75
C LYS A 123 -8.84 18.64 12.34
N LEU A 124 -7.82 18.11 13.01
CA LEU A 124 -7.32 16.76 12.76
C LEU A 124 -8.19 15.68 13.38
N MET A 125 -8.78 15.97 14.55
CA MET A 125 -9.64 15.02 15.26
C MET A 125 -11.06 14.95 14.69
N GLU A 126 -11.52 16.00 14.00
CA GLU A 126 -12.84 16.04 13.33
C GLU A 126 -13.29 14.74 12.66
N PRO A 127 -12.51 14.08 11.76
CA PRO A 127 -12.96 12.83 11.13
C PRO A 127 -13.18 11.68 12.13
N VAL A 128 -12.44 11.67 13.25
CA VAL A 128 -12.59 10.68 14.32
C VAL A 128 -13.84 10.97 15.15
N LEU A 129 -14.11 12.25 15.45
CA LEU A 129 -15.31 12.65 16.18
C LEU A 129 -16.58 12.41 15.35
N LEU A 130 -16.55 12.73 14.06
CA LEU A 130 -17.72 12.65 13.17
C LEU A 130 -18.20 11.20 12.95
N LEU A 131 -17.27 10.26 12.83
CA LEU A 131 -17.56 8.87 12.50
C LEU A 131 -17.62 7.94 13.72
N GLY A 132 -17.26 8.46 14.89
CA GLY A 132 -17.20 7.70 16.14
C GLY A 132 -15.94 6.84 16.27
N LYS A 133 -15.53 6.60 17.51
CA LYS A 133 -14.32 5.82 17.84
C LYS A 133 -14.43 4.34 17.44
N GLU A 134 -15.64 3.80 17.38
CA GLU A 134 -15.91 2.40 17.06
C GLU A 134 -15.44 2.00 15.66
N ARG A 135 -15.58 2.89 14.67
CA ARG A 135 -15.14 2.61 13.29
C ARG A 135 -13.61 2.64 13.16
N PHE A 136 -12.95 3.41 14.03
CA PHE A 136 -11.49 3.51 14.05
C PHE A 136 -10.83 2.41 14.88
N SER A 137 -11.49 1.83 15.87
CA SER A 137 -10.91 0.80 16.75
C SER A 137 -10.32 -0.39 15.99
N ASN A 138 -10.89 -0.73 14.83
CA ASN A 138 -10.48 -1.85 13.98
C ASN A 138 -9.30 -1.55 13.03
N VAL A 139 -8.89 -0.27 12.92
CA VAL A 139 -7.90 0.19 11.92
C VAL A 139 -6.78 0.96 12.58
N SER A 140 -5.53 0.64 12.25
CA SER A 140 -4.38 1.48 12.60
C SER A 140 -3.92 2.30 11.39
N ILE A 141 -3.71 3.60 11.60
CA ILE A 141 -3.40 4.57 10.55
C ILE A 141 -2.04 5.18 10.82
N ARG A 142 -1.10 5.01 9.89
CA ARG A 142 0.20 5.69 9.91
C ARG A 142 0.26 6.70 8.78
N VAL A 143 0.38 7.98 9.14
CA VAL A 143 0.47 9.08 8.19
C VAL A 143 1.90 9.59 8.11
N ARG A 144 2.40 9.78 6.89
CA ARG A 144 3.66 10.45 6.59
C ARG A 144 3.37 11.74 5.83
N VAL A 145 3.92 12.86 6.30
CA VAL A 145 3.64 14.19 5.74
C VAL A 145 4.93 14.87 5.33
N LYS A 146 4.94 15.46 4.14
CA LYS A 146 6.08 16.21 3.58
C LYS A 146 5.62 17.48 2.86
N GLY A 147 6.45 18.52 2.94
CA GLY A 147 6.25 19.80 2.24
C GLY A 147 5.21 20.73 2.88
N GLY A 148 5.08 21.93 2.31
CA GLY A 148 4.17 22.98 2.77
C GLY A 148 4.50 23.54 4.16
N GLY A 149 3.53 24.22 4.77
CA GLY A 149 3.60 24.69 6.16
C GLY A 149 2.54 24.03 7.05
N HIS A 150 2.60 24.28 8.36
CA HIS A 150 1.78 23.60 9.38
C HIS A 150 0.28 23.56 9.05
N THR A 151 -0.31 24.69 8.64
CA THR A 151 -1.73 24.76 8.27
C THR A 151 -2.07 23.82 7.11
N SER A 152 -1.28 23.85 6.05
CA SER A 152 -1.50 23.03 4.86
C SER A 152 -1.29 21.55 5.14
N GLN A 153 -0.31 21.23 5.99
CA GLN A 153 -0.09 19.86 6.46
C GLN A 153 -1.28 19.32 7.25
N VAL A 154 -1.85 20.11 8.17
CA VAL A 154 -3.02 19.71 8.95
C VAL A 154 -4.21 19.35 8.04
N TYR A 155 -4.54 20.20 7.07
CA TYR A 155 -5.63 19.90 6.14
C TYR A 155 -5.35 18.68 5.26
N ALA A 156 -4.08 18.47 4.86
CA ALA A 156 -3.70 17.27 4.11
C ALA A 156 -3.83 15.99 4.96
N ILE A 157 -3.44 16.02 6.24
CA ILE A 157 -3.60 14.90 7.18
C ILE A 157 -5.08 14.61 7.41
N ARG A 158 -5.88 15.64 7.71
CA ARG A 158 -7.33 15.57 7.88
C ARG A 158 -7.98 14.84 6.71
N GLN A 159 -7.63 15.24 5.48
CA GLN A 159 -8.13 14.59 4.27
C GLN A 159 -7.63 13.14 4.13
N ALA A 160 -6.37 12.87 4.44
CA ALA A 160 -5.79 11.54 4.34
C ALA A 160 -6.48 10.55 5.29
N ILE A 161 -6.74 10.95 6.55
CA ILE A 161 -7.46 10.11 7.54
C ILE A 161 -8.85 9.74 7.02
N SER A 162 -9.65 10.72 6.58
CA SER A 162 -11.01 10.47 6.08
C SER A 162 -11.03 9.51 4.89
N LYS A 163 -10.20 9.76 3.88
CA LYS A 163 -10.14 8.89 2.70
C LYS A 163 -9.64 7.49 3.04
N SER A 164 -8.73 7.39 4.00
CA SER A 164 -8.12 6.13 4.36
C SER A 164 -9.13 5.15 4.98
N LEU A 165 -10.09 5.65 5.76
CA LEU A 165 -11.19 4.84 6.27
C LEU A 165 -12.15 4.42 5.15
N VAL A 166 -12.57 5.36 4.29
CA VAL A 166 -13.46 5.05 3.15
C VAL A 166 -12.84 3.99 2.23
N ALA A 167 -11.54 4.09 1.97
CA ALA A 167 -10.83 3.14 1.12
C ALA A 167 -10.62 1.77 1.79
N TYR A 168 -10.50 1.71 3.11
CA TYR A 168 -10.45 0.46 3.87
C TYR A 168 -11.79 -0.28 3.80
N TYR A 169 -12.90 0.42 4.08
CA TYR A 169 -14.23 -0.16 4.02
C TYR A 169 -14.61 -0.62 2.61
N GLN A 170 -14.20 0.12 1.56
CA GLN A 170 -14.40 -0.32 0.18
C GLN A 170 -13.75 -1.67 -0.13
N LYS A 171 -12.60 -1.98 0.46
CA LYS A 171 -11.82 -3.16 0.09
C LYS A 171 -12.11 -4.38 0.95
N PHE A 172 -12.46 -4.19 2.22
CA PHE A 172 -12.43 -5.26 3.23
C PHE A 172 -13.68 -5.42 4.09
N VAL A 173 -14.64 -4.50 3.99
CA VAL A 173 -15.88 -4.54 4.79
C VAL A 173 -17.07 -4.65 3.85
N ASP A 174 -17.80 -3.56 3.59
CA ASP A 174 -19.01 -3.57 2.76
C ASP A 174 -19.18 -2.26 2.00
N GLU A 175 -19.89 -2.32 0.87
CA GLU A 175 -20.22 -1.13 0.08
C GLU A 175 -21.28 -0.24 0.74
N ALA A 176 -22.23 -0.82 1.49
CA ALA A 176 -23.27 -0.08 2.19
C ALA A 176 -22.68 0.82 3.29
N SER A 177 -21.89 0.22 4.20
CA SER A 177 -21.14 0.91 5.25
C SER A 177 -20.23 2.02 4.69
N LYS A 178 -19.60 1.78 3.54
CA LYS A 178 -18.83 2.81 2.84
C LYS A 178 -19.71 3.99 2.42
N LYS A 179 -20.87 3.75 1.80
CA LYS A 179 -21.78 4.81 1.32
C LYS A 179 -22.23 5.67 2.50
N GLU A 180 -22.57 5.07 3.63
CA GLU A 180 -22.90 5.80 4.86
C GLU A 180 -21.77 6.73 5.33
N ILE A 181 -20.56 6.18 5.51
CA ILE A 181 -19.37 6.96 5.93
C ILE A 181 -19.12 8.11 4.95
N LYS A 182 -19.19 7.83 3.64
CA LYS A 182 -18.97 8.83 2.60
C LYS A 182 -20.01 9.94 2.68
N ASN A 183 -21.29 9.60 2.86
CA ASN A 183 -22.37 10.57 2.95
C ASN A 183 -22.22 11.46 4.18
N ILE A 184 -21.93 10.88 5.35
CA ILE A 184 -21.68 11.63 6.60
C ILE A 184 -20.54 12.63 6.40
N LEU A 185 -19.42 12.20 5.81
CA LEU A 185 -18.27 13.07 5.54
C LEU A 185 -18.58 14.19 4.54
N ILE A 186 -19.31 13.89 3.46
CA ILE A 186 -19.67 14.88 2.43
C ILE A 186 -20.65 15.91 2.98
N ASN A 187 -21.65 15.48 3.76
CA ASN A 187 -22.65 16.34 4.35
C ASN A 187 -22.03 17.36 5.31
N TYR A 188 -21.00 16.94 6.06
CA TYR A 188 -20.26 17.85 6.92
C TYR A 188 -19.33 18.79 6.12
N ASP A 189 -18.43 18.21 5.32
CA ASP A 189 -17.46 18.99 4.56
C ASP A 189 -16.90 18.21 3.37
N ARG A 190 -17.20 18.69 2.15
CA ARG A 190 -16.70 18.11 0.89
C ARG A 190 -15.16 18.04 0.85
N SER A 191 -14.45 18.95 1.54
CA SER A 191 -12.99 19.01 1.53
C SER A 191 -12.31 17.85 2.28
N LEU A 192 -13.07 17.10 3.10
CA LEU A 192 -12.57 15.88 3.75
C LEU A 192 -12.24 14.78 2.74
N LEU A 193 -12.96 14.73 1.62
CA LEU A 193 -12.72 13.75 0.56
C LEU A 193 -12.09 14.39 -0.67
N VAL A 194 -12.52 15.58 -1.07
CA VAL A 194 -12.04 16.25 -2.29
C VAL A 194 -10.92 17.22 -1.95
N ALA A 195 -9.83 17.20 -2.74
CA ALA A 195 -8.72 18.12 -2.52
C ALA A 195 -9.10 19.53 -2.99
N ASP A 196 -8.72 20.55 -2.22
CA ASP A 196 -8.92 21.94 -2.62
C ASP A 196 -7.96 22.29 -3.77
N PRO A 197 -8.47 22.70 -4.95
CA PRO A 197 -7.64 23.00 -6.12
C PRO A 197 -6.85 24.31 -6.00
N ARG A 198 -7.18 25.20 -5.05
CA ARG A 198 -6.57 26.54 -4.96
C ARG A 198 -5.06 26.47 -4.74
N ARG A 199 -4.29 27.13 -5.61
CA ARG A 199 -2.83 27.30 -5.53
C ARG A 199 -2.45 28.77 -5.58
N CYS A 200 -1.23 29.08 -5.14
CA CYS A 200 -0.68 30.41 -5.29
C CYS A 200 -0.43 30.68 -6.78
N GLU A 201 -1.06 31.74 -7.29
CA GLU A 201 -0.80 32.21 -8.64
C GLU A 201 0.64 32.75 -8.73
N PRO A 202 1.38 32.44 -9.81
CA PRO A 202 2.71 33.00 -10.01
C PRO A 202 2.64 34.51 -10.24
N LYS A 203 3.74 35.21 -9.92
CA LYS A 203 3.88 36.65 -10.19
C LYS A 203 3.88 36.90 -11.69
N LYS A 204 3.13 37.92 -12.13
CA LYS A 204 3.15 38.43 -13.51
C LYS A 204 4.11 39.61 -13.62
N PHE A 205 4.66 39.86 -14.81
CA PHE A 205 5.45 41.06 -15.06
C PHE A 205 4.58 42.33 -14.97
N GLY A 206 5.20 43.49 -14.73
CA GLY A 206 4.50 44.78 -14.67
C GLY A 206 3.71 45.02 -13.38
N GLY A 207 4.17 44.47 -12.25
CA GLY A 207 3.58 44.72 -10.93
C GLY A 207 4.35 44.03 -9.82
N PRO A 208 4.12 44.41 -8.55
CA PRO A 208 4.80 43.80 -7.41
C PRO A 208 4.32 42.36 -7.13
N GLY A 209 3.06 42.01 -7.47
CA GLY A 209 2.45 40.71 -7.16
C GLY A 209 1.74 40.04 -8.33
N ALA A 210 1.06 38.92 -8.06
CA ALA A 210 0.31 38.17 -9.08
C ALA A 210 -0.82 39.00 -9.73
N ARG A 211 -1.49 39.85 -8.93
CA ARG A 211 -2.59 40.72 -9.37
C ARG A 211 -2.38 42.20 -9.03
N ALA A 212 -1.50 42.51 -8.07
CA ALA A 212 -1.21 43.88 -7.67
C ALA A 212 -0.49 44.64 -8.80
N ARG A 213 -0.92 45.87 -9.05
CA ARG A 213 -0.32 46.78 -10.05
C ARG A 213 0.28 47.99 -9.34
N TYR A 214 1.28 48.61 -9.96
CA TYR A 214 1.79 49.89 -9.49
C TYR A 214 0.71 50.97 -9.65
N GLN A 215 0.71 51.94 -8.73
CA GLN A 215 -0.16 53.10 -8.82
C GLN A 215 0.15 53.88 -10.10
N LYS A 216 -0.89 54.21 -10.88
CA LYS A 216 -0.75 55.03 -12.10
C LYS A 216 -0.70 56.52 -11.72
N SER A 217 0.23 57.27 -12.29
CA SER A 217 0.21 58.74 -12.31
C SER A 217 -0.30 59.21 -13.66
N TYR A 218 -1.31 60.09 -13.67
CA TYR A 218 -1.94 60.64 -14.89
C TYR A 218 -1.45 62.04 -15.27
N ARG A 219 -0.41 62.53 -14.59
CA ARG A 219 0.14 63.86 -14.82
C ARG A 219 0.92 63.92 -16.11
#